data_AF-A0A412KLQ5-F1
#
_entry.id   AF-A0A412KLQ5-F1
#
_cell.length_a   1.000
_cell.length_b   1.000
_cell.length_c   1.000
_cell.angle_alpha   90.00
_cell.angle_beta   90.00
_cell.angle_gamma   90.00
#
_symmetry.space_group_name_H-M   'P 1'
#
loop_
_entity.id
_entity.type
_entity.pdbx_description
1 polymer ?
#
loop_
_entity_poly.entity_id
_entity_poly.type
_entity_poly.pdbx_seq_one_letter_code
_entity_poly.pdbx_strand_id
1 'polypeptide(L)'
;MGGNLKDFTVLDAFDSLFLNGKANQEAQNPSKYLLYQDPMAGTFDREVVESGVDTGAYHEKLKKMMESCQENSPEYAALFAYYEKLAAVLTDKADLGVHIKTFYDKNQKLALKEICAKETPEIVYNLEKM
;
A
#
# COMPACT_ATOMS: atom_id res chain seq x y z
N MET A 1 -6.02 26.44 13.06
CA MET A 1 -5.95 25.03 12.62
C MET A 1 -5.22 24.29 13.74
N GLY A 2 -5.82 23.28 14.36
CA GLY A 2 -5.26 22.61 15.55
C GLY A 2 -4.55 21.28 15.25
N GLY A 3 -4.31 20.95 13.99
CA GLY A 3 -3.53 19.76 13.60
C GLY A 3 -2.02 19.98 13.69
N ASN A 4 -1.28 18.93 14.04
CA ASN A 4 0.18 18.94 14.08
C ASN A 4 0.75 18.86 12.66
N LEU A 5 1.50 19.88 12.23
CA LEU A 5 2.11 19.93 10.90
C LEU A 5 2.94 18.68 10.58
N LYS A 6 3.62 18.10 11.57
CA LYS A 6 4.44 16.89 11.36
C LYS A 6 3.59 15.69 10.94
N ASP A 7 2.37 15.55 11.45
CA ASP A 7 1.49 14.44 11.10
C ASP A 7 1.08 14.54 9.62
N PHE A 8 0.81 15.75 9.13
CA PHE A 8 0.51 15.96 7.71
C PHE A 8 1.69 15.64 6.78
N THR A 9 2.93 15.86 7.23
CA THR A 9 4.10 15.51 6.41
C THR A 9 4.26 14.00 6.19
N VAL A 10 3.65 13.17 7.05
CA VAL A 10 3.68 11.71 6.87
C VAL A 10 2.90 11.28 5.62
N LEU A 11 1.89 12.04 5.19
CA LEU A 11 1.07 11.68 4.02
C LEU A 11 1.90 11.58 2.74
N ASP A 12 3.00 12.33 2.61
CA ASP A 12 3.94 12.26 1.47
C ASP A 12 4.65 10.90 1.37
N ALA A 13 4.72 10.15 2.49
CA ALA A 13 5.36 8.84 2.50
C ALA A 13 4.57 7.80 1.67
N PHE A 14 3.26 7.96 1.49
CA PHE A 14 2.49 7.09 0.59
C PHE A 14 3.00 7.13 -0.85
N ASP A 15 3.56 8.27 -1.25
CA ASP A 15 4.04 8.51 -2.61
C ASP A 15 5.57 8.51 -2.73
N SER A 16 6.26 8.21 -1.63
CA SER A 16 7.73 8.15 -1.55
C SER A 16 8.29 6.73 -1.53
N LEU A 17 7.46 5.71 -1.78
CA LEU A 17 7.79 4.28 -1.70
C LEU A 17 9.12 3.92 -2.38
N PHE A 18 9.34 4.42 -3.60
CA PHE A 18 10.50 4.07 -4.43
C PHE A 18 11.63 5.11 -4.40
N LEU A 19 11.52 6.13 -3.55
CA LEU A 19 12.45 7.26 -3.52
C LEU A 19 13.66 7.05 -2.60
N ASN A 20 13.67 5.98 -1.78
CA ASN A 20 14.76 5.69 -0.83
C ASN A 20 15.13 6.89 0.06
N GLY A 21 14.11 7.61 0.55
CA GLY A 21 14.27 8.76 1.44
C GLY A 21 14.59 10.08 0.73
N LYS A 22 14.61 10.12 -0.61
CA LYS A 22 14.67 11.38 -1.37
C LYS A 22 13.30 12.07 -1.36
N ALA A 23 13.33 13.39 -1.54
CA ALA A 23 12.11 14.18 -1.67
C ALA A 23 11.37 13.85 -2.98
N ASN A 24 10.04 13.82 -2.93
CA ASN A 24 9.18 13.55 -4.08
C ASN A 24 9.03 14.75 -5.03
N GLN A 25 10.13 15.19 -5.63
CA GLN A 25 10.14 16.35 -6.53
C GLN A 25 9.47 16.08 -7.88
N GLU A 26 9.44 14.82 -8.30
CA GLU A 26 8.87 14.39 -9.58
C GLU A 26 7.36 14.09 -9.49
N ALA A 27 6.75 14.31 -8.32
CA ALA A 27 5.35 14.00 -8.05
C ALA A 27 4.99 12.55 -8.42
N GLN A 28 5.87 11.62 -8.04
CA GLN A 28 5.58 10.19 -8.09
C GLN A 28 4.32 9.91 -7.27
N ASN A 29 3.55 8.89 -7.65
CA ASN A 29 2.28 8.56 -7.01
C ASN A 29 2.00 7.05 -6.88
N PRO A 30 2.95 6.26 -6.34
CA PRO A 30 2.79 4.80 -6.17
C PRO A 30 1.53 4.40 -5.43
N SER A 31 1.12 5.16 -4.41
CA SER A 31 -0.12 4.85 -3.69
C SER A 31 -1.35 4.77 -4.62
N LYS A 32 -1.38 5.60 -5.66
CA LYS A 32 -2.48 5.66 -6.63
C LYS A 32 -2.39 4.52 -7.63
N TYR A 33 -1.28 4.37 -8.35
CA TYR A 33 -1.24 3.38 -9.42
C TYR A 33 -1.22 1.95 -8.87
N LEU A 34 -0.61 1.69 -7.71
CA LEU A 34 -0.65 0.36 -7.07
C LEU A 34 -2.06 0.02 -6.56
N LEU A 35 -2.82 1.02 -6.09
CA LEU A 35 -4.23 0.83 -5.73
C LEU A 35 -5.08 0.46 -6.96
N TYR A 36 -4.94 1.16 -8.08
CA TYR A 36 -5.80 0.97 -9.26
C TYR A 36 -5.30 -0.08 -10.27
N GLN A 37 -4.06 -0.54 -10.15
CA GLN A 37 -3.51 -1.55 -11.05
C GLN A 37 -4.31 -2.85 -10.98
N ASP A 38 -4.56 -3.44 -12.15
CA ASP A 38 -5.05 -4.80 -12.31
C ASP A 38 -3.94 -5.82 -11.98
N PRO A 39 -4.12 -6.69 -10.95
CA PRO A 39 -3.15 -7.71 -10.58
C PRO A 39 -2.83 -8.72 -11.69
N MET A 40 -3.71 -8.89 -12.69
CA MET A 40 -3.52 -9.86 -13.77
C MET A 40 -2.73 -9.29 -14.96
N ALA A 41 -2.70 -7.96 -15.11
CA ALA A 41 -2.05 -7.29 -16.25
C ALA A 41 -0.67 -6.73 -15.90
N GLY A 42 -0.41 -6.41 -14.63
CA GLY A 42 0.94 -6.16 -14.14
C GLY A 42 1.63 -4.90 -14.68
N THR A 43 0.90 -3.85 -15.05
CA THR A 43 1.49 -2.68 -15.76
C THR A 43 2.61 -2.00 -14.98
N PHE A 44 2.54 -1.95 -13.64
CA PHE A 44 3.57 -1.37 -12.79
C PHE A 44 4.29 -2.39 -11.88
N ASP A 45 4.20 -3.69 -12.20
CA ASP A 45 4.89 -4.74 -11.44
C ASP A 45 6.42 -4.60 -11.53
N ARG A 46 6.91 -4.01 -12.64
CA ARG A 46 8.34 -3.80 -12.85
C ARG A 46 8.93 -2.85 -11.81
N GLU A 47 8.22 -1.77 -11.49
CA GLU A 47 8.62 -0.76 -10.51
C GLU A 47 8.75 -1.40 -9.13
N VAL A 48 7.80 -2.25 -8.74
CA VAL A 48 7.84 -3.02 -7.51
C VAL A 48 9.07 -3.93 -7.47
N VAL A 49 9.27 -4.76 -8.50
CA VAL A 49 10.38 -5.73 -8.56
C VAL A 49 11.75 -5.04 -8.60
N GLU A 50 11.92 -4.01 -9.43
CA GLU A 50 13.20 -3.30 -9.59
C GLU A 50 13.55 -2.44 -8.39
N SER A 51 12.55 -1.96 -7.62
CA SER A 51 12.79 -1.19 -6.41
C SER A 51 13.48 -2.01 -5.31
N GLY A 52 13.23 -3.32 -5.26
CA GLY A 52 13.66 -4.20 -4.17
C GLY A 52 13.04 -3.87 -2.81
N VAL A 53 12.00 -3.02 -2.77
CA VAL A 53 11.31 -2.64 -1.54
C VAL A 53 10.31 -3.73 -1.15
N ASP A 54 10.29 -4.09 0.14
CA ASP A 54 9.21 -4.87 0.72
C ASP A 54 7.97 -3.97 0.86
N THR A 55 7.08 -4.04 -0.12
CA THR A 55 5.91 -3.14 -0.19
C THR A 55 4.93 -3.40 0.95
N GLY A 56 4.76 -4.67 1.36
CA GLY A 56 3.90 -5.03 2.49
C GLY A 56 4.41 -4.43 3.81
N ALA A 57 5.70 -4.64 4.12
CA ALA A 57 6.30 -4.07 5.34
C ALA A 57 6.29 -2.54 5.33
N TYR A 58 6.44 -1.91 4.16
CA TYR A 58 6.39 -0.46 4.02
C TYR A 58 5.00 0.09 4.37
N HIS A 59 3.93 -0.45 3.79
CA HIS A 59 2.58 0.03 4.05
C HIS A 59 2.09 -0.34 5.46
N GLU A 60 2.51 -1.47 6.01
CA GLU A 60 2.24 -1.81 7.42
C GLU A 60 2.86 -0.80 8.39
N LYS A 61 4.04 -0.25 8.06
CA LYS A 61 4.62 0.86 8.82
C LYS A 61 3.80 2.14 8.68
N LEU A 62 3.33 2.47 7.47
CA LEU A 62 2.50 3.66 7.25
C LEU A 62 1.18 3.58 8.02
N LYS A 63 0.54 2.40 8.04
CA LYS A 63 -0.67 2.14 8.81
C LYS A 63 -0.50 2.54 10.29
N LYS A 64 0.57 2.06 10.94
CA LYS A 64 0.91 2.41 12.34
C LYS A 64 1.18 3.90 12.54
N MET A 65 1.79 4.55 11.56
CA MET A 65 1.97 6.00 11.60
C MET A 65 0.64 6.75 11.51
N MET A 66 -0.32 6.26 10.71
CA MET A 66 -1.66 6.84 10.61
C MET A 66 -2.46 6.68 11.90
N GLU A 67 -2.39 5.52 12.56
CA GLU A 67 -2.96 5.32 13.90
C GLU A 67 -2.41 6.36 14.89
N SER A 68 -1.09 6.59 14.89
CA SER A 68 -0.46 7.61 15.74
C SER A 68 -0.90 9.04 15.39
N CYS A 69 -1.11 9.34 14.10
CA CYS A 69 -1.59 10.65 13.66
C CYS A 69 -3.04 10.93 14.09
N GLN A 70 -3.89 9.90 14.16
CA GLN A 70 -5.26 10.03 14.66
C GLN A 70 -5.27 10.46 16.14
N GLU A 71 -4.37 9.89 16.95
CA GLU A 71 -4.22 10.25 18.37
C GLU A 71 -3.64 11.66 18.55
N ASN A 72 -2.63 12.01 17.75
CA ASN A 72 -1.92 13.30 17.86
C ASN A 72 -2.70 14.49 17.28
N SER A 73 -3.54 14.24 16.28
CA SER A 73 -4.32 15.25 15.56
C SER A 73 -5.80 14.85 15.48
N PRO A 74 -6.52 14.80 16.63
CA PRO A 74 -7.88 14.25 16.71
C PRO A 74 -8.90 14.99 15.84
N GLU A 75 -8.68 16.28 15.58
CA GLU A 75 -9.48 17.11 14.67
C GLU A 75 -9.47 16.60 13.22
N TYR A 76 -8.43 15.85 12.84
CA TYR A 76 -8.22 15.26 11.53
C TYR A 76 -8.23 13.73 11.57
N ALA A 77 -8.70 13.12 12.66
CA ALA A 77 -8.71 11.67 12.82
C ALA A 77 -9.40 10.95 11.66
N ALA A 78 -10.49 11.49 11.12
CA ALA A 78 -11.16 10.91 9.95
C ALA A 78 -10.28 10.86 8.68
N LEU A 79 -9.43 11.87 8.47
CA LEU A 79 -8.48 11.89 7.35
C LEU A 79 -7.43 10.79 7.53
N PHE A 80 -6.81 10.73 8.70
CA PHE A 80 -5.77 9.73 8.98
C PHE A 80 -6.35 8.30 9.03
N ALA A 81 -7.58 8.12 9.49
CA ALA A 81 -8.28 6.83 9.44
C ALA A 81 -8.50 6.36 7.99
N TYR A 82 -8.80 7.27 7.05
CA TYR A 82 -8.86 6.91 5.64
C TYR A 82 -7.50 6.42 5.11
N TYR A 83 -6.42 7.13 5.42
CA TYR A 83 -5.07 6.73 5.01
C TYR A 83 -4.59 5.46 5.71
N GLU A 84 -5.01 5.19 6.94
CA GLU A 84 -4.77 3.92 7.62
C GLU A 84 -5.36 2.75 6.81
N LYS A 85 -6.61 2.88 6.37
CA LYS A 85 -7.27 1.86 5.54
C LYS A 85 -6.62 1.72 4.17
N LEU A 86 -6.23 2.83 3.54
CA LEU A 86 -5.47 2.80 2.30
C LEU A 86 -4.15 2.02 2.48
N ALA A 87 -3.42 2.27 3.57
CA ALA A 87 -2.21 1.52 3.88
C ALA A 87 -2.51 0.04 4.08
N ALA A 88 -3.58 -0.32 4.81
CA ALA A 88 -3.98 -1.70 5.00
C ALA A 88 -4.28 -2.43 3.67
N VAL A 89 -4.97 -1.78 2.74
CA VAL A 89 -5.19 -2.34 1.39
C VAL A 89 -3.87 -2.51 0.65
N LEU A 90 -3.00 -1.52 0.67
CA LEU A 90 -1.72 -1.55 -0.06
C LEU A 90 -0.72 -2.55 0.52
N THR A 91 -0.81 -2.90 1.81
CA THR A 91 0.01 -3.96 2.43
C THR A 91 -0.10 -5.28 1.67
N ASP A 92 -1.31 -5.65 1.24
CA ASP A 92 -1.55 -6.93 0.56
C ASP A 92 -1.69 -6.76 -0.97
N LYS A 93 -2.11 -5.57 -1.43
CA LYS A 93 -2.41 -5.34 -2.85
C LYS A 93 -1.19 -4.90 -3.67
N ALA A 94 -0.25 -4.18 -3.08
CA ALA A 94 0.80 -3.47 -3.82
C ALA A 94 1.67 -4.39 -4.70
N ASP A 95 1.92 -5.62 -4.27
CA ASP A 95 2.71 -6.62 -4.99
C ASP A 95 1.93 -7.88 -5.35
N LEU A 96 0.60 -7.86 -5.25
CA LEU A 96 -0.26 -9.02 -5.52
C LEU A 96 0.00 -9.61 -6.93
N GLY A 97 0.15 -8.76 -7.95
CA GLY A 97 0.47 -9.21 -9.32
C GLY A 97 1.81 -9.94 -9.40
N VAL A 98 2.83 -9.43 -8.70
CA VAL A 98 4.16 -10.04 -8.58
C VAL A 98 4.09 -11.40 -7.89
N HIS A 99 3.32 -11.52 -6.81
CA HIS A 99 3.11 -12.78 -6.09
C HIS A 99 2.40 -13.82 -6.97
N ILE A 100 1.28 -13.45 -7.60
CA ILE A 100 0.54 -14.31 -8.53
C ILE A 100 1.46 -14.80 -9.64
N LYS A 101 2.19 -13.89 -10.29
CA LYS A 101 3.11 -14.22 -11.39
C LYS A 101 4.21 -15.17 -10.94
N THR A 102 4.80 -14.92 -9.77
CA THR A 102 5.86 -15.77 -9.19
C THR A 102 5.38 -17.20 -8.95
N PHE A 103 4.22 -17.38 -8.33
CA PHE A 103 3.66 -18.71 -8.09
C PHE A 103 3.20 -19.39 -9.37
N TYR A 104 2.68 -18.64 -10.32
CA TYR A 104 2.29 -19.14 -11.64
C TYR A 104 3.48 -19.70 -12.41
N ASP A 105 4.57 -18.95 -12.51
CA ASP A 105 5.78 -19.37 -13.24
C ASP A 105 6.46 -20.59 -12.59
N LYS A 106 6.34 -20.73 -11.27
CA LYS A 106 6.80 -21.91 -10.51
C LYS A 106 5.79 -23.08 -10.50
N ASN A 107 4.65 -22.93 -11.17
CA ASN A 107 3.55 -23.91 -11.21
C ASN A 107 3.04 -24.32 -9.80
N GLN A 108 3.09 -23.40 -8.84
CA GLN A 108 2.71 -23.62 -7.43
C GLN A 108 1.21 -23.46 -7.22
N LYS A 109 0.43 -24.42 -7.74
CA LYS A 109 -1.04 -24.37 -7.75
C LYS A 109 -1.70 -24.26 -6.37
N LEU A 110 -1.08 -24.78 -5.31
CA LEU A 110 -1.60 -24.65 -3.95
C LEU A 110 -1.48 -23.21 -3.44
N ALA A 111 -0.36 -22.53 -3.71
CA ALA A 111 -0.19 -21.13 -3.35
C ALA A 111 -1.16 -20.22 -4.11
N LEU A 112 -1.37 -20.48 -5.42
CA LEU A 112 -2.37 -19.77 -6.20
C LEU A 112 -3.80 -19.96 -5.66
N LYS A 113 -4.13 -21.17 -5.16
CA LYS A 113 -5.42 -21.42 -4.50
C LYS A 113 -5.55 -20.63 -3.20
N GLU A 114 -4.48 -20.51 -2.42
CA GLU A 114 -4.48 -19.70 -1.19
C GLU A 114 -4.74 -18.23 -1.50
N ILE A 115 -4.07 -17.67 -2.51
CA ILE A 115 -4.32 -16.29 -2.98
C ILE A 115 -5.80 -16.09 -3.30
N CYS A 116 -6.39 -17.00 -4.10
CA CYS A 116 -7.81 -16.90 -4.47
C CYS A 116 -8.76 -17.07 -3.27
N ALA A 117 -8.45 -17.96 -2.33
CA ALA A 117 -9.35 -18.34 -1.25
C ALA A 117 -9.26 -17.40 -0.03
N LYS A 118 -8.14 -16.71 0.14
CA LYS A 118 -7.83 -15.92 1.33
C LYS A 118 -7.42 -14.49 1.02
N GLU A 119 -6.30 -14.30 0.32
CA GLU A 119 -5.69 -12.97 0.11
C GLU A 119 -6.62 -12.05 -0.71
N THR A 120 -7.12 -12.52 -1.86
CA THR A 120 -8.00 -11.70 -2.71
C THR A 120 -9.30 -11.31 -1.99
N PRO A 121 -10.04 -12.22 -1.33
CA PRO A 121 -11.19 -11.84 -0.51
C PRO A 121 -10.88 -10.83 0.60
N GLU A 122 -9.73 -10.97 1.28
CA GLU A 122 -9.31 -10.05 2.34
C GLU A 122 -9.02 -8.64 1.80
N ILE A 123 -8.34 -8.55 0.65
CA ILE A 123 -8.12 -7.28 -0.05
C ILE A 123 -9.44 -6.61 -0.45
N VAL A 124 -10.37 -7.38 -1.02
CA VAL A 124 -11.71 -6.87 -1.40
C VAL A 124 -12.45 -6.35 -0.18
N TYR A 125 -12.44 -7.10 0.92
CA TYR A 125 -13.07 -6.69 2.18
C TYR A 125 -12.48 -5.38 2.72
N ASN A 126 -11.15 -5.23 2.70
CA ASN A 126 -10.48 -4.02 3.15
C ASN A 126 -10.78 -2.82 2.22
N LEU A 127 -10.87 -3.04 0.91
CA LEU A 127 -11.28 -2.03 -0.07
C LEU A 127 -12.71 -1.53 0.16
N GLU A 128 -13.66 -2.43 0.41
CA GLU A 128 -15.06 -2.06 0.69
C GLU A 128 -15.23 -1.26 1.98
N LYS A 129 -14.28 -1.40 2.90
CA LYS A 129 -14.26 -0.69 4.19
C LYS A 129 -13.58 0.66 4.13
N MET A 130 -12.83 0.97 3.08
CA MET A 130 -12.04 2.20 2.94
C MET A 130 -12.95 3.43 3.05
#